data_AF-A0A961Y2W1-F1
#
_entry.id   AF-A0A961Y2W1-F1
#
_cell.length_a   1.000
_cell.length_b   1.000
_cell.length_c   1.000
_cell.angle_alpha   90.00
_cell.angle_beta   90.00
_cell.angle_gamma   90.00
#
_symmetry.space_group_name_H-M   'P 1'
#
loop_
_entity.id
_entity.type
_entity.pdbx_description
1 polymer ?
#
loop_
_entity_poly.entity_id
_entity_poly.type
_entity_poly.pdbx_seq_one_letter_code
_entity_poly.pdbx_strand_id
1 'polypeptide(L)'
;LIALARGRLNIRSFLDVIYDSARTSVALLTILIGAILFSNFINVARVPQELGLWVGSLEVAPIVVILTIVGIYVVLGCFLESISMMLLTVPIFYPIVAELGYDLIWFGIIVIVASEIGLITPPMGMNIFVIRGALPEIPMMTMYRGVVPFIVADIFRAGVIIFIPALSLWLPSFM
;
A
#
# COMPACT_ATOMS: atom_id res chain seq x y z
N LEU A 1 27.29 -10.23 -1.54
CA LEU A 1 27.94 -11.24 -2.42
C LEU A 1 28.84 -10.59 -3.47
N ILE A 2 28.35 -9.68 -4.32
CA ILE A 2 29.17 -9.01 -5.37
C ILE A 2 30.38 -8.25 -4.79
N ALA A 3 30.22 -7.52 -3.68
CA ALA A 3 31.31 -6.78 -3.03
C ALA A 3 32.38 -7.70 -2.41
N LEU A 4 31.98 -8.87 -1.94
CA LEU A 4 32.85 -9.90 -1.35
C LEU A 4 33.66 -10.60 -2.45
N ALA A 5 33.00 -10.94 -3.57
CA ALA A 5 33.63 -11.49 -4.78
C ALA A 5 34.64 -10.54 -5.45
N ARG A 6 34.46 -9.21 -5.27
CA ARG A 6 35.40 -8.19 -5.77
C ARG A 6 36.54 -7.86 -4.79
N GLY A 7 36.63 -8.53 -3.64
CA GLY A 7 37.66 -8.27 -2.63
C GLY A 7 37.60 -6.87 -2.00
N ARG A 8 36.46 -6.17 -2.13
CA ARG A 8 36.29 -4.78 -1.64
C ARG A 8 35.54 -4.71 -0.31
N LEU A 9 35.25 -5.85 0.32
CA LEU A 9 34.48 -5.92 1.56
C LEU A 9 35.42 -5.80 2.75
N ASN A 10 35.39 -4.65 3.42
CA ASN A 10 36.10 -4.40 4.68
C ASN A 10 35.11 -4.52 5.85
N ILE A 11 35.58 -4.92 7.03
CA ILE A 11 34.75 -5.06 8.25
C ILE A 11 33.98 -3.77 8.57
N ARG A 12 34.59 -2.60 8.32
CA ARG A 12 33.94 -1.28 8.48
C ARG A 12 32.76 -1.13 7.52
N SER A 13 33.00 -1.32 6.22
CA SER A 13 31.92 -1.24 5.20
C SER A 13 30.81 -2.27 5.42
N PHE A 14 31.12 -3.43 6.01
CA PHE A 14 30.12 -4.43 6.37
C PHE A 14 29.26 -3.96 7.54
N LEU A 15 29.87 -3.42 8.60
CA LEU A 15 29.15 -2.86 9.74
C LEU A 15 28.31 -1.63 9.35
N ASP A 16 28.81 -0.78 8.46
CA ASP A 16 28.07 0.38 7.94
C ASP A 16 26.78 -0.06 7.22
N VAL A 17 26.87 -1.06 6.34
CA VAL A 17 25.69 -1.61 5.63
C VAL A 17 24.69 -2.26 6.58
N ILE A 18 25.16 -2.97 7.62
CA ILE A 18 24.28 -3.52 8.66
C ILE A 18 23.58 -2.38 9.40
N TYR A 19 24.30 -1.34 9.79
CA TYR A 19 23.74 -0.21 10.52
C TYR A 19 22.67 0.52 9.69
N ASP A 20 22.94 0.79 8.42
CA ASP A 20 21.97 1.42 7.51
C ASP A 20 20.73 0.55 7.31
N SER A 21 20.91 -0.76 7.12
CA SER A 21 19.80 -1.71 7.00
C SER A 21 18.97 -1.80 8.28
N ALA A 22 19.64 -1.79 9.45
CA ALA A 22 18.99 -1.80 10.75
C ALA A 22 18.21 -0.50 10.98
N ARG A 23 18.74 0.66 10.58
CA ARG A 23 18.06 1.95 10.70
C ARG A 23 16.74 1.98 9.94
N THR A 24 16.71 1.49 8.70
CA THR A 24 15.47 1.37 7.92
C THR A 24 14.50 0.40 8.59
N SER A 25 15.00 -0.75 9.07
CA SER A 25 14.17 -1.74 9.76
C SER A 25 13.54 -1.18 11.05
N VAL A 26 14.30 -0.42 11.84
CA VAL A 26 13.83 0.23 13.08
C VAL A 26 12.74 1.25 12.77
N ALA A 27 12.84 2.01 11.68
CA ALA A 27 11.79 2.94 11.28
C ALA A 27 10.48 2.19 10.99
N LEU A 28 10.53 1.11 10.21
CA LEU A 28 9.36 0.28 9.90
C LEU A 28 8.76 -0.36 11.16
N LEU A 29 9.59 -0.92 12.04
CA LEU A 29 9.13 -1.51 13.31
C LEU A 29 8.52 -0.45 14.25
N THR A 30 9.03 0.77 14.25
CA THR A 30 8.48 1.87 15.04
C THR A 30 7.07 2.24 14.56
N ILE A 31 6.89 2.32 13.24
CA ILE A 31 5.57 2.54 12.61
C ILE A 31 4.62 1.39 12.94
N LEU A 32 5.11 0.14 12.89
CA LEU A 32 4.34 -1.04 13.28
C LEU A 32 3.85 -0.98 14.74
N ILE A 33 4.72 -0.59 15.68
CA ILE A 33 4.32 -0.41 17.08
C ILE A 33 3.23 0.66 17.19
N GLY A 34 3.41 1.81 16.53
CA GLY A 34 2.40 2.88 16.49
C GLY A 34 1.07 2.42 15.90
N ALA A 35 1.11 1.67 14.80
CA ALA A 35 -0.04 1.07 14.15
C ALA A 35 -0.80 0.09 15.05
N ILE A 36 -0.08 -0.75 15.80
CA ILE A 36 -0.70 -1.69 16.76
C ILE A 36 -1.37 -0.92 17.90
N LEU A 37 -0.72 0.10 18.45
CA LEU A 37 -1.31 0.96 19.48
C LEU A 37 -2.55 1.70 18.96
N PHE A 38 -2.47 2.24 17.74
CA PHE A 38 -3.57 2.91 17.08
C PHE A 38 -4.74 1.96 16.77
N SER A 39 -4.47 0.74 16.30
CA SER A 39 -5.46 -0.31 16.11
C SER A 39 -6.21 -0.63 17.41
N ASN A 40 -5.48 -0.78 18.52
CA ASN A 40 -6.10 -1.00 19.82
C ASN A 40 -6.96 0.20 20.25
N PHE A 41 -6.47 1.42 20.04
CA PHE A 41 -7.23 2.63 20.32
C PHE A 41 -8.54 2.69 19.49
N ILE A 42 -8.47 2.44 18.19
CA ILE A 42 -9.64 2.41 17.27
C ILE A 42 -10.67 1.37 17.72
N ASN A 43 -10.22 0.18 18.13
CA ASN A 43 -11.09 -0.87 18.65
C ASN A 43 -11.76 -0.47 19.98
N VAL A 44 -10.99 0.10 20.91
CA VAL A 44 -11.53 0.57 22.21
C VAL A 44 -12.49 1.74 22.02
N ALA A 45 -12.17 2.65 21.09
CA ALA A 45 -13.00 3.79 20.71
C ALA A 45 -14.26 3.39 19.91
N ARG A 46 -14.43 2.11 19.59
CA ARG A 46 -15.57 1.54 18.84
C ARG A 46 -15.78 2.15 17.45
N VAL A 47 -14.71 2.69 16.88
CA VAL A 47 -14.75 3.30 15.54
C VAL A 47 -15.25 2.31 14.48
N PRO A 48 -14.86 1.02 14.47
CA PRO A 48 -15.40 0.06 13.51
C PRO A 48 -16.92 -0.09 13.61
N GLN A 49 -17.47 -0.20 14.82
CA GLN A 49 -18.90 -0.36 15.05
C GLN A 49 -19.70 0.88 14.63
N GLU A 50 -19.23 2.07 15.01
CA GLU A 50 -19.88 3.34 14.63
C GLU A 50 -19.81 3.58 13.10
N LEU A 51 -18.68 3.24 12.46
CA LEU A 51 -18.56 3.33 11.01
C LEU A 51 -19.43 2.30 10.30
N GLY A 52 -19.56 1.07 10.81
CA GLY A 52 -20.47 0.05 10.29
C GLY A 52 -21.92 0.52 10.33
N LEU A 53 -22.36 1.08 11.45
CA LEU A 53 -23.70 1.69 11.58
C LEU A 53 -23.91 2.86 10.62
N TRP A 54 -22.92 3.75 10.49
CA TRP A 54 -22.99 4.86 9.56
C TRP A 54 -23.07 4.38 8.11
N VAL A 55 -22.22 3.43 7.71
CA VAL A 55 -22.26 2.83 6.36
C VAL A 55 -23.58 2.12 6.10
N GLY A 56 -24.09 1.36 7.08
CA GLY A 56 -25.41 0.73 7.01
C GLY A 56 -26.56 1.73 6.84
N SER A 57 -26.40 2.96 7.34
CA SER A 57 -27.38 4.04 7.18
C SER A 57 -27.35 4.73 5.82
N LEU A 58 -26.29 4.57 5.03
CA LEU A 58 -26.12 5.26 3.74
C LEU A 58 -26.97 4.66 2.61
N GLU A 59 -27.65 3.51 2.82
CA GLU A 59 -28.43 2.78 1.79
C GLU A 59 -27.67 2.60 0.45
N VAL A 60 -26.34 2.56 0.49
CA VAL A 60 -25.48 2.39 -0.69
C VAL A 60 -25.11 0.93 -0.88
N ALA A 61 -24.85 0.54 -2.13
CA ALA A 61 -24.34 -0.78 -2.42
C ALA A 61 -22.94 -0.97 -1.80
N PRO A 62 -22.63 -2.13 -1.18
CA PRO A 62 -21.32 -2.41 -0.55
C PRO A 62 -20.11 -2.14 -1.46
N ILE A 63 -20.27 -2.35 -2.77
CA ILE A 63 -19.22 -2.05 -3.76
C ILE A 63 -18.82 -0.57 -3.79
N VAL A 64 -19.74 0.36 -3.51
CA VAL A 64 -19.46 1.80 -3.44
C VAL A 64 -18.52 2.11 -2.27
N VAL A 65 -18.70 1.41 -1.14
CA VAL A 65 -17.82 1.52 0.03
C VAL A 65 -16.42 1.03 -0.34
N ILE A 66 -16.31 -0.12 -1.01
CA ILE A 66 -15.02 -0.63 -1.50
C ILE A 66 -14.34 0.35 -2.46
N LEU A 67 -15.06 0.89 -3.44
CA LEU A 67 -14.51 1.88 -4.38
C LEU A 67 -14.05 3.15 -3.67
N THR A 68 -14.76 3.57 -2.62
CA THR A 68 -14.36 4.70 -1.77
C THR A 68 -13.06 4.41 -1.03
N ILE A 69 -12.96 3.22 -0.42
CA ILE A 69 -11.72 2.76 0.25
C ILE A 69 -10.55 2.73 -0.75
N VAL A 70 -10.75 2.17 -1.94
CA VAL A 70 -9.73 2.16 -3.01
C VAL A 70 -9.30 3.57 -3.40
N GLY A 71 -10.25 4.49 -3.55
CA GLY A 71 -9.96 5.90 -3.82
C GLY A 71 -9.10 6.54 -2.73
N ILE A 72 -9.43 6.27 -1.46
CA ILE A 72 -8.61 6.72 -0.31
C ILE A 72 -7.20 6.13 -0.39
N TYR A 73 -7.05 4.85 -0.69
CA TYR A 73 -5.73 4.21 -0.84
C TYR A 73 -4.90 4.80 -1.98
N VAL A 74 -5.51 5.10 -3.13
CA VAL A 74 -4.80 5.73 -4.25
C VAL A 74 -4.31 7.13 -3.86
N VAL A 75 -5.15 7.92 -3.17
CA VAL A 75 -4.78 9.25 -2.69
C VAL A 75 -3.69 9.18 -1.61
N LEU A 76 -3.83 8.30 -0.62
CA LEU A 76 -2.83 8.13 0.45
C LEU A 76 -1.51 7.58 -0.08
N GLY A 77 -1.55 6.65 -1.03
CA GLY A 77 -0.37 6.05 -1.66
C GLY A 77 0.44 7.06 -2.49
N CYS A 78 -0.16 8.19 -2.87
CA CYS A 78 0.59 9.30 -3.45
C CYS A 78 1.50 10.00 -2.44
N PHE A 79 1.34 9.80 -1.13
CA PHE A 79 2.14 10.45 -0.09
C PHE A 79 2.93 9.48 0.79
N LEU A 80 2.37 8.29 1.03
CA LEU A 80 2.91 7.29 1.93
C LEU A 80 3.37 6.06 1.16
N GLU A 81 4.43 5.42 1.64
CA GLU A 81 4.85 4.12 1.11
C GLU A 81 3.88 3.00 1.51
N SER A 82 3.83 1.92 0.70
CA SER A 82 2.83 0.86 0.82
C SER A 82 2.75 0.23 2.21
N ILE A 83 3.88 -0.15 2.80
CA ILE A 83 3.91 -0.82 4.12
C ILE A 83 3.38 0.11 5.20
N SER A 84 3.92 1.32 5.28
CA SER A 84 3.53 2.32 6.28
C SER A 84 2.05 2.69 6.17
N MET A 85 1.55 2.83 4.95
CA MET A 85 0.12 3.07 4.70
C MET A 85 -0.75 1.89 5.15
N MET A 86 -0.39 0.66 4.80
CA MET A 86 -1.15 -0.54 5.20
C MET A 86 -1.22 -0.69 6.71
N LEU A 87 -0.09 -0.55 7.41
CA LEU A 87 -0.05 -0.66 8.86
C LEU A 87 -0.99 0.32 9.54
N LEU A 88 -1.09 1.55 9.02
CA LEU A 88 -1.98 2.58 9.57
C LEU A 88 -3.46 2.32 9.23
N THR A 89 -3.76 1.91 8.00
CA THR A 89 -5.13 1.93 7.43
C THR A 89 -5.87 0.61 7.55
N VAL A 90 -5.16 -0.53 7.44
CA VAL A 90 -5.77 -1.87 7.52
C VAL A 90 -6.53 -2.07 8.83
N PRO A 91 -6.03 -1.66 10.02
CA PRO A 91 -6.80 -1.78 11.26
C PRO A 91 -8.17 -1.09 11.25
N ILE A 92 -8.32 -0.03 10.45
CA ILE A 92 -9.57 0.72 10.32
C ILE A 92 -10.50 0.04 9.30
N PHE A 93 -9.99 -0.29 8.12
CA PHE A 93 -10.82 -0.78 7.01
C PHE A 93 -11.12 -2.28 7.07
N TYR A 94 -10.22 -3.07 7.64
CA TYR A 94 -10.40 -4.52 7.80
C TYR A 94 -11.76 -4.89 8.43
N PRO A 95 -12.14 -4.35 9.60
CA PRO A 95 -13.42 -4.73 10.21
C PRO A 95 -14.63 -4.30 9.38
N ILE A 96 -14.56 -3.17 8.68
CA ILE A 96 -15.63 -2.67 7.81
C ILE A 96 -15.85 -3.64 6.64
N VAL A 97 -14.77 -4.06 5.99
CA VAL A 97 -14.84 -4.99 4.85
C VAL A 97 -15.33 -6.38 5.28
N ALA A 98 -14.92 -6.83 6.47
CA ALA A 98 -15.42 -8.06 7.08
C ALA A 98 -16.94 -8.00 7.35
N GLU A 99 -17.43 -6.88 7.87
CA GLU A 99 -18.86 -6.67 8.15
C GLU A 99 -19.71 -6.62 6.88
N LEU A 100 -19.17 -6.07 5.78
CA LEU A 100 -19.79 -6.10 4.46
C LEU A 100 -19.80 -7.51 3.82
N GLY A 101 -19.17 -8.51 4.45
CA GLY A 101 -19.15 -9.89 3.98
C GLY A 101 -18.17 -10.18 2.85
N TYR A 102 -17.21 -9.29 2.60
CA TYR A 102 -16.17 -9.51 1.59
C TYR A 102 -15.01 -10.35 2.11
N ASP A 103 -14.37 -11.07 1.19
CA ASP A 103 -13.16 -11.82 1.49
C ASP A 103 -11.98 -10.89 1.79
N LEU A 104 -11.26 -11.19 2.86
CA LEU A 104 -10.18 -10.34 3.38
C LEU A 104 -8.85 -10.54 2.64
N ILE A 105 -8.64 -11.71 2.01
CA ILE A 105 -7.51 -11.94 1.11
C ILE A 105 -7.71 -11.10 -0.15
N TRP A 106 -8.92 -11.11 -0.71
CA TRP A 106 -9.29 -10.24 -1.83
C TRP A 106 -9.09 -8.77 -1.49
N PHE A 107 -9.52 -8.33 -0.31
CA PHE A 107 -9.29 -6.98 0.17
C PHE A 107 -7.79 -6.65 0.26
N GLY A 108 -6.98 -7.54 0.84
CA GLY A 108 -5.53 -7.36 0.90
C GLY A 108 -4.89 -7.18 -0.48
N ILE A 109 -5.33 -7.96 -1.48
CA ILE A 109 -4.86 -7.84 -2.86
C ILE A 109 -5.25 -6.48 -3.45
N ILE A 110 -6.49 -6.02 -3.23
CA ILE A 110 -6.93 -4.70 -3.67
C ILE A 110 -6.09 -3.60 -3.05
N VAL A 111 -5.82 -3.68 -1.74
CA VAL A 111 -5.01 -2.69 -1.03
C VAL A 111 -3.60 -2.62 -1.60
N ILE A 112 -2.99 -3.78 -1.90
CA ILE A 112 -1.68 -3.84 -2.56
C ILE A 112 -1.75 -3.18 -3.94
N VAL A 113 -2.70 -3.55 -4.78
CA VAL A 113 -2.85 -2.99 -6.14
C VAL A 113 -3.09 -1.48 -6.11
N ALA A 114 -3.96 -1.00 -5.21
CA ALA A 114 -4.23 0.43 -5.04
C ALA A 114 -2.99 1.19 -4.55
N SER A 115 -2.20 0.58 -3.66
CA SER A 115 -0.95 1.18 -3.18
C SER A 115 0.09 1.35 -4.28
N GLU A 116 0.23 0.34 -5.16
CA GLU A 116 1.13 0.41 -6.31
C GLU A 116 0.74 1.53 -7.27
N ILE A 117 -0.57 1.71 -7.52
CA ILE A 117 -1.08 2.82 -8.32
C ILE A 117 -0.68 4.16 -7.68
N GLY A 118 -0.87 4.31 -6.36
CA GLY A 118 -0.49 5.52 -5.64
C GLY A 118 0.99 5.87 -5.76
N LEU A 119 1.88 4.87 -5.68
CA LEU A 119 3.33 5.07 -5.71
C LEU A 119 3.88 5.58 -7.05
N ILE A 120 3.16 5.36 -8.15
CA ILE A 120 3.54 5.83 -9.49
C ILE A 120 2.71 7.05 -9.94
N THR A 121 1.58 7.32 -9.29
CA THR A 121 0.67 8.41 -9.65
C THR A 121 1.21 9.77 -9.12
N PRO A 122 1.23 10.83 -9.94
CA PRO A 122 1.53 12.20 -9.48
C PRO A 122 0.50 12.64 -8.41
N PRO A 123 0.86 13.41 -7.36
CA PRO A 123 1.84 14.49 -7.34
C PRO A 123 3.23 14.13 -6.81
N MET A 124 3.35 13.11 -5.95
CA MET A 124 4.68 12.70 -5.50
C MET A 124 5.24 11.62 -6.42
N GLY A 125 4.52 10.51 -6.62
CA GLY A 125 5.02 9.37 -7.39
C GLY A 125 6.40 8.96 -6.87
N MET A 126 6.47 8.50 -5.62
CA MET A 126 7.74 8.29 -4.89
C MET A 126 8.76 7.48 -5.72
N ASN A 127 8.29 6.51 -6.50
CA ASN A 127 9.12 5.73 -7.42
C ASN A 127 9.78 6.60 -8.51
N ILE A 128 9.05 7.58 -9.03
CA ILE A 128 9.54 8.53 -10.05
C ILE A 128 10.54 9.51 -9.41
N PHE A 129 10.35 9.94 -8.17
CA PHE A 129 11.35 10.74 -7.45
C PHE A 129 12.66 9.99 -7.22
N VAL A 130 12.59 8.71 -6.88
CA VAL A 130 13.79 7.87 -6.74
C VAL A 130 14.53 7.76 -8.08
N ILE A 131 13.81 7.55 -9.19
CA ILE A 131 14.40 7.53 -10.54
C ILE A 131 15.00 8.88 -10.91
N ARG A 132 14.32 9.99 -10.59
CA ARG A 132 14.81 11.36 -10.81
C ARG A 132 16.12 11.64 -10.09
N GLY A 133 16.31 11.05 -8.90
CA GLY A 133 17.58 11.10 -8.18
C GLY A 133 18.74 10.39 -8.89
N ALA A 134 18.44 9.32 -9.65
CA ALA A 134 19.44 8.58 -10.44
C ALA A 134 19.70 9.19 -11.83
N LEU A 135 18.69 9.85 -12.42
CA LEU A 135 18.72 10.46 -13.76
C LEU A 135 18.34 11.95 -13.70
N PRO A 136 19.23 12.81 -13.13
CA PRO A 136 18.99 14.24 -12.92
C PRO A 136 18.92 15.08 -14.21
N GLU A 137 19.18 14.50 -15.37
CA GLU A 137 19.05 15.12 -16.69
C GLU A 137 17.65 15.01 -17.31
N ILE A 138 16.83 14.02 -16.92
CA ILE A 138 15.51 13.78 -17.53
C ILE A 138 14.41 14.58 -16.79
N PRO A 139 13.69 15.51 -17.45
CA PRO A 139 12.64 16.30 -16.80
C PRO A 139 11.56 15.44 -16.14
N MET A 140 11.13 15.81 -14.94
CA MET A 140 10.10 15.09 -14.16
C MET A 140 8.83 14.86 -14.98
N MET A 141 8.42 15.86 -15.78
CA MET A 141 7.22 15.78 -16.60
C MET A 141 7.32 14.73 -17.71
N THR A 142 8.53 14.49 -18.23
CA THR A 142 8.78 13.41 -19.20
C THR A 142 8.61 12.05 -18.54
N MET A 143 9.10 11.89 -17.32
CA MET A 143 8.93 10.65 -16.55
C MET A 143 7.45 10.39 -16.21
N TYR A 144 6.72 11.42 -15.75
CA TYR A 144 5.28 11.30 -15.47
C TYR A 144 4.49 10.89 -16.71
N ARG A 145 4.75 11.50 -17.87
CA ARG A 145 4.11 11.11 -19.13
C ARG A 145 4.44 9.67 -19.52
N GLY A 146 5.66 9.22 -19.28
CA GLY A 146 6.08 7.84 -19.53
C GLY A 146 5.36 6.80 -18.67
N VAL A 147 4.93 7.18 -17.47
CA VAL A 147 4.22 6.30 -16.53
C VAL A 147 2.71 6.22 -16.77
N VAL A 148 2.09 7.22 -17.40
CA VAL A 148 0.64 7.22 -17.71
C VAL A 148 0.11 5.90 -18.29
N PRO A 149 0.73 5.26 -19.31
CA PRO A 149 0.23 3.98 -19.83
C PRO A 149 0.21 2.87 -18.78
N PHE A 150 1.16 2.87 -17.83
CA PHE A 150 1.18 1.91 -16.73
C PHE A 150 0.08 2.18 -15.71
N ILE A 151 -0.17 3.45 -15.37
CA ILE A 151 -1.31 3.84 -14.52
C ILE A 151 -2.63 3.36 -15.13
N VAL A 152 -2.82 3.56 -16.44
CA VAL A 152 -4.04 3.12 -17.13
C VAL A 152 -4.18 1.60 -17.09
N ALA A 153 -3.09 0.86 -17.33
CA ALA A 153 -3.08 -0.60 -17.23
C ALA A 153 -3.38 -1.09 -15.79
N ASP A 154 -2.85 -0.42 -14.78
CA ASP A 154 -3.09 -0.76 -13.38
C ASP A 154 -4.51 -0.44 -12.92
N ILE A 155 -5.09 0.69 -13.35
CA ILE A 155 -6.49 1.02 -13.09
C ILE A 155 -7.40 -0.04 -13.72
N PHE A 156 -7.10 -0.46 -14.96
CA PHE A 156 -7.85 -1.55 -15.60
C PHE A 156 -7.72 -2.85 -14.81
N ARG A 157 -6.49 -3.24 -14.43
CA ARG A 157 -6.23 -4.42 -13.59
C ARG A 157 -7.00 -4.35 -12.26
N ALA A 158 -7.00 -3.20 -11.59
CA ALA A 158 -7.73 -2.98 -10.35
C ALA A 158 -9.24 -3.18 -10.55
N GLY A 159 -9.80 -2.60 -11.62
CA GLY A 159 -11.20 -2.82 -11.99
C GLY A 159 -11.53 -4.29 -12.20
N VAL A 160 -10.68 -5.02 -12.94
CA VAL A 160 -10.86 -6.46 -13.17
C VAL A 160 -10.87 -7.24 -11.84
N ILE A 161 -9.94 -6.96 -10.92
CA ILE A 161 -9.88 -7.64 -9.61
C ILE A 161 -11.10 -7.30 -8.74
N ILE A 162 -11.54 -6.04 -8.77
CA ILE A 162 -12.69 -5.57 -7.98
C ILE A 162 -13.99 -6.21 -8.46
N PHE A 163 -14.22 -6.27 -9.77
CA PHE A 163 -15.47 -6.80 -10.35
C PHE A 163 -15.43 -8.31 -10.59
N ILE A 164 -14.25 -8.93 -10.61
CA ILE A 164 -14.07 -10.38 -10.79
C ILE A 164 -13.18 -10.94 -9.66
N PRO A 165 -13.68 -11.03 -8.41
CA PRO A 165 -12.91 -11.51 -7.25
C PRO A 165 -12.35 -12.94 -7.43
N ALA A 166 -13.01 -13.75 -8.25
CA ALA A 166 -12.57 -15.12 -8.56
C ALA A 166 -11.15 -15.16 -9.12
N LEU A 167 -10.69 -14.16 -9.88
CA LEU A 167 -9.33 -14.16 -10.43
C LEU A 167 -8.25 -14.08 -9.34
N SER A 168 -8.51 -13.30 -8.30
CA SER A 168 -7.62 -13.18 -7.13
C SER A 168 -7.77 -14.32 -6.13
N LEU A 169 -8.99 -14.87 -6.00
CA LEU A 169 -9.30 -15.90 -5.00
C LEU A 169 -9.15 -17.33 -5.53
N TRP A 170 -8.99 -17.52 -6.84
CA TRP A 170 -8.87 -18.84 -7.45
C TRP A 170 -7.77 -19.67 -6.81
N LEU A 171 -6.54 -19.13 -6.70
CA LEU A 171 -5.43 -19.86 -6.10
C LEU A 171 -5.63 -20.07 -4.57
N PRO A 172 -5.96 -19.03 -3.78
CA PRO A 172 -6.28 -19.20 -2.36
C PRO A 172 -7.39 -20.21 -2.07
N SER A 173 -8.37 -20.38 -2.96
CA SER A 173 -9.50 -21.30 -2.74
C SER A 173 -9.14 -22.79 -2.76
N PHE A 174 -7.91 -23.15 -3.20
CA PHE A 174 -7.41 -24.54 -3.17
C PHE A 174 -6.56 -24.86 -1.93
N MET A 175 -6.33 -23.89 -1.04
CA MET A 175 -5.49 -24.04 0.16
C MET A 175 -6.31 -24.26 1.42
#